data_AF-A8RPN8-F1
#
_entry.id   AF-A8RPN8-F1
#
_cell.length_a   1.000
_cell.length_b   1.000
_cell.length_c   1.000
_cell.angle_alpha   90.00
_cell.angle_beta   90.00
_cell.angle_gamma   90.00
#
_symmetry.space_group_name_H-M   'P 1'
#
loop_
_entity.id
_entity.type
_entity.pdbx_description
1 polymer ?
#
loop_
_entity_poly.entity_id
_entity_poly.type
_entity_poly.pdbx_seq_one_letter_code
_entity_poly.pdbx_strand_id
1 'polypeptide(L)'
;MGYYDHRREMLDRRAGEGSLTLSCMFTPRSRVLAFGRHPRVLDLPCSVQSYYDVTGSGGNVYLVKRLAYFEEFLRYAGTEYFFVEAGYLAGQDRALQMIEDMIAEGSLSDIHYEWGNMTARVTLDAGPPDDSQQALEEFRENYSMTELD
;
A
#
# COMPACT_ATOMS: atom_id res chain seq x y z
N MET A 1 7.99 16.52 34.42
CA MET A 1 8.03 16.42 32.94
C MET A 1 6.97 15.42 32.53
N GLY A 2 6.11 15.74 31.56
CA GLY A 2 4.95 14.89 31.23
C GLY A 2 4.37 15.11 29.83
N TYR A 3 5.15 15.69 28.91
CA TYR A 3 4.76 15.81 27.50
C TYR A 3 5.56 14.78 26.71
N TYR A 4 4.85 13.85 26.09
CA TYR A 4 5.42 12.87 25.17
C TYR A 4 5.00 13.25 23.75
N ASP A 5 5.97 13.48 22.87
CA ASP A 5 5.72 13.90 21.50
C ASP A 5 5.53 12.67 20.59
N HIS A 6 4.31 12.16 20.55
CA HIS A 6 3.95 11.03 19.70
C HIS A 6 4.20 11.30 18.22
N ARG A 7 4.11 12.56 17.76
CA ARG A 7 4.35 12.90 16.35
C ARG A 7 5.83 12.75 15.99
N ARG A 8 6.72 13.18 16.89
CA ARG A 8 8.16 13.00 16.69
C ARG A 8 8.55 11.53 16.71
N GLU A 9 8.06 10.76 17.67
CA GLU A 9 8.30 9.30 17.73
C GLU A 9 7.86 8.61 16.43
N MET A 10 6.68 8.96 15.90
CA MET A 10 6.18 8.42 14.63
C MET A 10 7.12 8.73 13.46
N LEU A 11 7.65 9.95 13.37
CA LEU A 11 8.60 10.34 12.32
C LEU A 11 9.94 9.60 12.46
N ASP A 12 10.49 9.54 13.67
CA ASP A 12 11.75 8.84 13.96
C ASP A 12 11.62 7.35 13.63
N ARG A 13 10.47 6.74 13.95
CA ARG A 13 10.18 5.35 13.61
C ARG A 13 10.09 5.12 12.11
N ARG A 14 9.35 5.94 11.35
CA ARG A 14 9.27 5.79 9.88
C ARG A 14 10.62 5.99 9.19
N ALA A 15 11.47 6.85 9.75
CA ALA A 15 12.84 6.98 9.28
C ALA A 15 13.62 5.68 9.49
N GLY A 16 13.44 5.00 10.63
CA GLY A 16 14.02 3.68 10.90
C GLY A 16 13.44 2.56 10.02
N GLU A 17 12.13 2.58 9.77
CA GLU A 17 11.42 1.64 8.87
C GLU A 17 11.65 1.94 7.39
N GLY A 18 12.40 3.00 7.06
CA GLY A 18 12.70 3.38 5.68
C GLY A 18 11.49 3.79 4.84
N SER A 19 10.43 4.31 5.46
CA SER A 19 9.16 4.70 4.80
C SER A 19 8.85 6.20 4.92
N LEU A 20 9.79 6.99 5.46
CA LEU A 20 9.58 8.41 5.75
C LEU A 20 9.26 9.19 4.47
N THR A 21 10.05 9.03 3.40
CA THR A 21 9.87 9.78 2.15
C THR A 21 8.55 9.42 1.48
N LEU A 22 8.21 8.13 1.42
CA LEU A 22 6.93 7.66 0.89
C LEU A 22 5.77 8.27 1.69
N SER A 23 5.85 8.25 3.02
CA SER A 23 4.79 8.78 3.87
C SER A 23 4.58 10.29 3.73
N CYS A 24 5.64 11.04 3.34
CA CYS A 24 5.59 12.47 3.07
C CYS A 24 4.89 12.82 1.74
N MET A 25 4.68 11.83 0.86
CA MET A 25 3.90 12.04 -0.37
C MET A 25 2.40 12.19 -0.07
N PHE A 26 1.95 11.73 1.11
CA PHE A 26 0.56 11.81 1.50
C PHE A 26 0.23 13.12 2.22
N THR A 27 -1.02 13.54 2.05
CA THR A 27 -1.62 14.63 2.83
C THR A 27 -2.61 14.04 3.84
N PRO A 28 -3.02 14.80 4.87
CA PRO A 28 -4.10 14.37 5.77
C PRO A 28 -5.43 14.04 5.08
N ARG A 29 -5.64 14.50 3.84
CA ARG A 29 -6.83 14.21 3.03
C ARG A 29 -6.66 13.03 2.08
N SER A 30 -5.41 12.62 1.80
CA SER A 30 -5.12 11.51 0.93
C SER A 30 -5.76 10.24 1.50
N ARG A 31 -6.50 9.51 0.66
CA ARG A 31 -7.14 8.25 1.05
C ARG A 31 -6.27 7.09 0.64
N VAL A 32 -5.72 6.37 1.62
CA VAL A 32 -4.69 5.35 1.41
C VAL A 32 -5.21 4.00 1.88
N LEU A 33 -5.09 2.99 1.02
CA LEU A 33 -5.24 1.59 1.44
C LEU A 33 -3.86 1.02 1.72
N ALA A 34 -3.64 0.58 2.96
CA ALA A 34 -2.33 0.16 3.41
C ALA A 34 -2.23 -1.35 3.64
N PHE A 35 -1.25 -1.96 2.98
CA PHE A 35 -0.85 -3.35 3.09
C PHE A 35 0.31 -3.41 4.07
N GLY A 36 -0.02 -3.45 5.36
CA GLY A 36 0.96 -3.41 6.43
C GLY A 36 0.38 -3.93 7.73
N ARG A 37 1.23 -4.05 8.76
CA ARG A 37 0.87 -4.67 10.03
C ARG A 37 0.19 -3.69 10.97
N HIS A 38 -0.85 -4.19 11.62
CA HIS A 38 -1.50 -3.46 12.70
C HIS A 38 -0.65 -3.46 13.98
N PRO A 39 -0.73 -2.39 14.79
CA PRO A 39 -1.41 -1.12 14.50
C PRO A 39 -0.56 -0.13 13.69
N ARG A 40 0.73 -0.44 13.45
CA ARG A 40 1.75 0.50 12.95
C ARG A 40 1.37 1.20 11.66
N VAL A 41 0.75 0.47 10.73
CA VAL A 41 0.35 1.02 9.43
C VAL A 41 -0.72 2.12 9.55
N LEU A 42 -1.48 2.13 10.65
CA LEU A 42 -2.52 3.12 10.89
C LEU A 42 -1.96 4.49 11.31
N ASP A 43 -0.66 4.56 11.59
CA ASP A 43 -0.03 5.82 11.98
C ASP A 43 0.32 6.71 10.78
N LEU A 44 0.11 6.26 9.53
CA LEU A 44 0.34 7.05 8.32
C LEU A 44 -0.35 8.43 8.40
N PRO A 45 0.25 9.50 7.86
CA PRO A 45 -0.20 10.88 8.09
C PRO A 45 -1.36 11.27 7.16
N CYS A 46 -2.32 10.36 6.98
CA CYS A 46 -3.37 10.41 5.98
C CYS A 46 -4.62 9.65 6.44
N SER A 47 -5.68 9.67 5.63
CA SER A 47 -6.86 8.85 5.86
C SER A 47 -6.56 7.41 5.42
N VAL A 48 -6.02 6.61 6.34
CA VAL A 48 -5.61 5.23 6.07
C VAL A 48 -6.67 4.20 6.47
N GLN A 49 -6.88 3.21 5.60
CA GLN A 49 -7.57 1.96 5.91
C GLN A 49 -6.59 0.81 5.64
N SER A 50 -6.55 -0.22 6.47
CA SER A 50 -5.66 -1.35 6.19
C SER A 50 -6.32 -2.39 5.27
N TYR A 51 -5.50 -3.18 4.57
CA TYR A 51 -5.99 -4.34 3.83
C TYR A 51 -6.66 -5.38 4.75
N TYR A 52 -6.20 -5.50 5.99
CA TYR A 52 -6.80 -6.37 7.00
C TYR A 52 -8.19 -5.86 7.44
N ASP A 53 -8.45 -4.56 7.45
CA ASP A 53 -9.79 -4.02 7.73
C ASP A 53 -10.77 -4.35 6.59
N VAL A 54 -10.28 -4.42 5.35
CA VAL A 54 -11.08 -4.73 4.16
C VAL A 54 -11.38 -6.24 4.05
N THR A 55 -10.43 -7.09 4.42
CA THR A 55 -10.49 -8.54 4.18
C THR A 55 -10.53 -9.42 5.42
N GLY A 56 -10.25 -8.87 6.60
CA GLY A 56 -10.18 -9.58 7.87
C GLY A 56 -11.54 -9.86 8.49
N SER A 57 -11.58 -10.07 9.81
CA SER A 57 -12.75 -10.60 10.52
C SER A 57 -14.03 -9.75 10.43
N GLY A 58 -13.90 -8.44 10.17
CA GLY A 58 -15.02 -7.53 9.91
C GLY A 58 -15.17 -7.11 8.44
N GLY A 59 -14.30 -7.62 7.57
CA GLY A 59 -14.21 -7.27 6.17
C GLY A 59 -15.02 -8.20 5.26
N ASN A 60 -15.03 -7.89 3.97
CA ASN A 60 -15.68 -8.72 2.96
C ASN A 60 -14.63 -9.39 2.07
N VAL A 61 -14.29 -10.63 2.41
CA VAL A 61 -13.35 -11.47 1.65
C VAL A 61 -13.74 -11.67 0.18
N TYR A 62 -15.01 -11.45 -0.20
CA TYR A 62 -15.41 -11.53 -1.60
C TYR A 62 -14.85 -10.39 -2.46
N LEU A 63 -14.52 -9.24 -1.86
CA LEU A 63 -13.95 -8.09 -2.59
C LEU A 63 -12.64 -8.46 -3.27
N VAL A 64 -11.83 -9.27 -2.60
CA VAL A 64 -10.54 -9.68 -3.13
C VAL A 64 -10.63 -10.97 -3.92
N LYS A 65 -11.80 -11.56 -4.21
CA LYS A 65 -11.89 -12.78 -5.04
C LYS A 65 -11.73 -12.52 -6.54
N ARG A 66 -12.03 -11.31 -6.98
CA ARG A 66 -11.89 -10.87 -8.37
C ARG A 66 -11.36 -9.46 -8.39
N LEU A 67 -10.50 -9.17 -9.36
CA LEU A 67 -9.91 -7.85 -9.53
C LEU A 67 -10.99 -6.77 -9.67
N ALA A 68 -11.96 -6.99 -10.57
CA ALA A 68 -13.06 -6.04 -10.80
C ALA A 68 -13.86 -5.65 -9.54
N TYR A 69 -14.07 -6.60 -8.60
CA TYR A 69 -14.78 -6.28 -7.34
C TYR A 69 -13.94 -5.41 -6.41
N PHE A 70 -12.64 -5.64 -6.41
CA PHE A 70 -11.72 -4.83 -5.63
C PHE A 70 -11.62 -3.42 -6.22
N GLU A 71 -11.50 -3.28 -7.54
CA GLU A 71 -11.50 -1.98 -8.22
C GLU A 71 -12.80 -1.21 -7.99
N GLU A 72 -13.96 -1.88 -8.05
CA GLU A 72 -15.24 -1.27 -7.70
C GLU A 72 -15.25 -0.76 -6.25
N PHE A 73 -14.70 -1.54 -5.32
CA PHE A 73 -14.51 -1.11 -3.94
C PHE A 73 -13.58 0.09 -3.83
N LEU A 74 -12.43 0.09 -4.50
CA LEU A 74 -11.48 1.21 -4.47
C LEU A 74 -12.11 2.49 -5.00
N ARG A 75 -12.89 2.39 -6.08
CA ARG A 75 -13.66 3.50 -6.66
C ARG A 75 -14.70 4.02 -5.67
N TYR A 76 -15.46 3.13 -5.04
CA TYR A 76 -16.47 3.51 -4.04
C TYR A 76 -15.85 4.14 -2.78
N ALA A 77 -14.76 3.56 -2.28
CA ALA A 77 -14.01 4.05 -1.13
C ALA A 77 -13.27 5.36 -1.43
N GLY A 78 -13.07 5.69 -2.72
CA GLY A 78 -12.28 6.84 -3.15
C GLY A 78 -10.81 6.68 -2.81
N THR A 79 -10.28 5.47 -2.83
CA THR A 79 -8.88 5.19 -2.53
C THR A 79 -8.00 5.80 -3.62
N GLU A 80 -7.03 6.61 -3.23
CA GLU A 80 -6.14 7.33 -4.14
C GLU A 80 -4.76 6.68 -4.23
N TYR A 81 -4.29 6.08 -3.13
CA TYR A 81 -2.96 5.48 -3.05
C TYR A 81 -2.96 4.14 -2.33
N PHE A 82 -2.02 3.29 -2.70
CA PHE A 82 -1.59 2.15 -1.91
C PHE A 82 -0.29 2.48 -1.19
N PHE A 83 -0.19 2.02 0.05
CA PHE A 83 1.09 1.88 0.76
C PHE A 83 1.31 0.41 1.06
N VAL A 84 2.47 -0.14 0.73
CA VAL A 84 2.81 -1.53 0.99
C VAL A 84 4.10 -1.57 1.80
N GLU A 85 3.98 -2.09 3.02
CA GLU A 85 5.10 -2.26 3.94
C GLU A 85 5.98 -3.43 3.47
N ALA A 86 7.30 -3.26 3.58
CA ALA A 86 8.28 -4.29 3.29
C ALA A 86 7.97 -5.58 4.07
N GLY A 87 8.02 -6.73 3.38
CA GLY A 87 7.77 -8.05 3.97
C GLY A 87 6.30 -8.35 4.30
N TYR A 88 5.37 -7.39 4.15
CA TYR A 88 3.95 -7.65 4.43
C TYR A 88 3.32 -8.65 3.47
N LEU A 89 3.68 -8.59 2.18
CA LEU A 89 3.14 -9.50 1.18
C LEU A 89 3.68 -10.93 1.31
N ALA A 90 4.72 -11.14 2.11
CA ALA A 90 5.29 -12.46 2.37
C ALA A 90 4.26 -13.36 3.05
N GLY A 91 3.87 -14.45 2.37
CA GLY A 91 2.83 -15.36 2.85
C GLY A 91 1.40 -14.83 2.71
N GLN A 92 1.20 -13.71 1.98
CA GLN A 92 -0.11 -13.16 1.63
C GLN A 92 -0.36 -13.30 0.12
N ASP A 93 -0.36 -14.54 -0.38
CA ASP A 93 -0.43 -14.86 -1.82
C ASP A 93 -1.53 -14.09 -2.55
N ARG A 94 -2.70 -13.92 -1.91
CA ARG A 94 -3.81 -13.20 -2.52
C ARG A 94 -3.57 -11.70 -2.61
N ALA A 95 -2.99 -11.08 -1.58
CA ALA A 95 -2.67 -9.65 -1.62
C ALA A 95 -1.57 -9.37 -2.65
N LEU A 96 -0.57 -10.25 -2.72
CA LEU A 96 0.50 -10.17 -3.71
C LEU A 96 -0.06 -10.27 -5.13
N GLN A 97 -0.86 -11.30 -5.42
CA GLN A 97 -1.47 -11.49 -6.72
C GLN A 97 -2.34 -10.28 -7.12
N MET A 98 -3.12 -9.72 -6.19
CA MET A 98 -3.94 -8.55 -6.49
C MET A 98 -3.11 -7.32 -6.87
N ILE A 99 -1.95 -7.11 -6.23
CA ILE A 99 -1.05 -6.01 -6.58
C ILE A 99 -0.41 -6.25 -7.95
N GLU A 100 0.08 -7.45 -8.22
CA GLU A 100 0.65 -7.80 -9.53
C GLU A 100 -0.40 -7.63 -10.65
N ASP A 101 -1.62 -8.15 -10.45
CA ASP A 101 -2.71 -8.03 -11.42
C ASP A 101 -3.06 -6.55 -11.68
N MET A 102 -3.11 -5.70 -10.64
CA MET A 102 -3.40 -4.27 -10.80
C MET A 102 -2.29 -3.50 -11.51
N ILE A 103 -1.01 -3.86 -11.28
CA ILE A 103 0.13 -3.28 -12.01
C ILE A 103 0.05 -3.68 -13.48
N ALA A 104 -0.24 -4.95 -13.75
CA ALA A 104 -0.35 -5.48 -15.10
C ALA A 104 -1.49 -4.85 -15.90
N GLU A 105 -2.64 -4.60 -15.26
CA GLU A 105 -3.80 -3.95 -15.90
C GLU A 105 -3.70 -2.40 -15.92
N GLY A 106 -2.69 -1.82 -15.27
CA GLY A 106 -2.49 -0.37 -15.20
C GLY A 106 -3.44 0.38 -14.26
N SER A 107 -4.22 -0.37 -13.48
CA SER A 107 -5.05 0.15 -12.39
C SER A 107 -4.22 0.65 -11.19
N LEU A 108 -2.91 0.39 -11.22
CA LEU A 108 -1.93 0.89 -10.26
C LEU A 108 -0.71 1.47 -11.02
N SER A 109 -0.41 2.76 -10.82
CA SER A 109 0.67 3.48 -11.52
C SER A 109 1.46 4.39 -10.57
N ASP A 110 2.39 5.19 -11.08
CA ASP A 110 3.23 6.13 -10.32
C ASP A 110 3.86 5.46 -9.08
N ILE A 111 4.52 4.32 -9.32
CA ILE A 111 5.06 3.48 -8.24
C ILE A 111 6.38 4.08 -7.73
N HIS A 112 6.48 4.22 -6.42
CA HIS A 112 7.66 4.71 -5.72
C HIS A 112 8.10 3.68 -4.68
N TYR A 113 9.40 3.43 -4.60
CA TYR A 113 10.00 2.50 -3.65
C TYR A 113 10.93 3.23 -2.68
N GLU A 114 10.96 2.75 -1.44
CA GLU A 114 11.87 3.25 -0.41
C GLU A 114 12.22 2.11 0.54
N TRP A 115 13.48 1.67 0.54
CA TRP A 115 13.97 0.58 1.38
C TRP A 115 13.08 -0.68 1.34
N GLY A 116 12.58 -1.07 0.17
CA GLY A 116 11.70 -2.24 0.03
C GLY A 116 10.22 -2.00 0.35
N ASN A 117 9.85 -0.83 0.87
CA ASN A 117 8.46 -0.37 0.91
C ASN A 117 8.04 0.17 -0.45
N MET A 118 6.73 0.21 -0.70
CA MET A 118 6.17 0.71 -1.95
C MET A 118 5.01 1.67 -1.68
N THR A 119 4.89 2.71 -2.48
CA THR A 119 3.67 3.49 -2.64
C THR A 119 3.29 3.54 -4.11
N ALA A 120 2.00 3.48 -4.42
CA ALA A 120 1.53 3.59 -5.79
C ALA A 120 0.20 4.32 -5.86
N ARG A 121 -0.07 4.97 -6.98
CA ARG A 121 -1.32 5.68 -7.26
C ARG A 121 -2.34 4.73 -7.86
N VAL A 122 -3.58 4.82 -7.38
CA VAL A 122 -4.70 4.07 -7.94
C VAL A 122 -5.25 4.78 -9.19
N THR A 123 -5.20 4.11 -10.34
CA THR A 123 -5.53 4.65 -11.66
C THR A 123 -6.45 3.71 -12.45
N LEU A 124 -7.59 3.37 -11.85
CA LEU A 124 -8.55 2.36 -12.35
C LEU A 124 -9.01 2.51 -13.80
N ASP A 125 -8.87 3.70 -14.40
CA ASP A 125 -9.36 3.99 -15.75
C ASP A 125 -8.21 4.30 -16.75
N ALA A 126 -6.94 4.11 -16.36
CA ALA A 126 -5.78 4.42 -17.21
C ALA A 126 -5.51 3.36 -18.30
N GLY A 127 -5.96 2.12 -18.07
CA GLY A 127 -5.67 0.98 -18.93
C GLY A 127 -4.24 0.45 -18.78
N PRO A 128 -3.91 -0.71 -19.39
CA PRO A 128 -2.62 -1.36 -19.21
C PRO A 128 -1.46 -0.49 -19.68
N PRO A 129 -0.33 -0.45 -18.96
CA PRO A 129 0.86 0.26 -19.41
C PRO A 129 1.45 -0.40 -20.66
N ASP A 130 2.10 0.39 -21.51
CA ASP A 130 2.71 -0.06 -22.77
C ASP A 130 3.68 -1.25 -22.57
N ASP A 131 4.35 -1.31 -21.43
CA ASP A 131 5.21 -2.43 -21.03
C ASP A 131 4.85 -2.94 -19.61
N SER A 132 3.74 -3.68 -19.53
CA SER A 132 3.27 -4.28 -18.29
C SER A 132 4.25 -5.30 -17.69
N GLN A 133 5.08 -5.93 -18.54
CA GLN A 133 6.07 -6.89 -18.07
C GLN A 133 7.21 -6.18 -17.34
N GLN A 134 7.71 -5.06 -17.90
CA GLN A 134 8.73 -4.24 -17.25
C GLN A 134 8.26 -3.72 -15.89
N ALA A 135 7.02 -3.23 -15.78
CA ALA A 135 6.48 -2.74 -14.51
C ALA A 135 6.42 -3.82 -13.42
N LEU A 136 6.08 -5.07 -13.80
CA LEU A 136 6.10 -6.21 -12.89
C LEU A 136 7.52 -6.63 -12.49
N GLU A 137 8.47 -6.57 -13.42
CA GLU A 137 9.89 -6.85 -13.14
C GLU A 137 10.43 -5.81 -12.15
N GLU A 138 10.17 -4.52 -12.37
CA GLU A 138 10.54 -3.44 -11.45
C GLU A 138 9.94 -3.64 -10.05
N PHE A 139 8.68 -4.08 -9.96
CA PHE A 139 8.05 -4.41 -8.68
C PHE A 139 8.78 -5.55 -7.96
N ARG A 140 9.09 -6.63 -8.66
CA ARG A 140 9.76 -7.80 -8.08
C ARG A 140 11.21 -7.52 -7.67
N GLU A 141 11.88 -6.60 -8.34
CA GLU A 141 13.26 -6.20 -8.02
C GLU A 141 13.34 -5.23 -6.83
N ASN A 142 12.38 -4.31 -6.70
CA ASN A 142 12.46 -3.22 -5.72
C ASN A 142 11.63 -3.45 -4.45
N TYR A 143 10.54 -4.21 -4.51
CA TYR A 143 9.75 -4.53 -3.30
C TYR A 143 10.42 -5.65 -2.50
N SER A 144 10.57 -5.44 -1.18
CA SER A 144 11.18 -6.45 -0.31
C SER A 144 10.14 -7.46 0.18
N MET A 145 10.39 -8.75 -0.08
CA MET A 145 9.63 -9.87 0.50
C MET A 145 10.08 -10.22 1.92
N THR A 146 11.12 -9.58 2.44
CA THR A 146 11.58 -9.75 3.82
C THR A 146 11.30 -8.49 4.62
N GLU A 147 11.06 -8.67 5.92
CA GLU A 147 11.02 -7.55 6.85
C GLU A 147 12.37 -6.81 6.85
N LEU A 148 12.31 -5.51 7.11
CA LEU A 148 13.51 -4.74 7.41
C LEU A 148 13.92 -5.04 8.86
N ASP A 149 15.15 -5.50 9.05
CA ASP A 149 15.77 -5.77 10.36
C ASP A 149 16.02 -4.49 11.17
#